data_AF-A0A225UIF5-F1
#
_entry.id   AF-A0A225UIF5-F1
#
_cell.length_a   1.000
_cell.length_b   1.000
_cell.length_c   1.000
_cell.angle_alpha   90.00
_cell.angle_beta   90.00
_cell.angle_gamma   90.00
#
_symmetry.space_group_name_H-M   'P 1'
#
loop_
_entity.id
_entity.type
_entity.pdbx_description
1 polymer ?
#
loop_
_entity_poly.entity_id
_entity_poly.type
_entity_poly.pdbx_seq_one_letter_code
_entity_poly.pdbx_strand_id
1 'polypeptide(L)'
;MVHTSYVRALCAAALLLVSSTDAWLPPIITKGNKFFDSDTGLEFRMKGMAYYPRPNSGELADVGNYDWAADEHEAVWKPHLEVMKDLGVNTIRLYSVDPSISHDKFMCACSEAGIYVLIGMTAP
;
A
#
# COMPACT_ATOMS: atom_id res chain seq x y z
N MET A 1 -26.08 61.33 11.65
CA MET A 1 -25.50 61.03 10.33
C MET A 1 -24.17 60.32 10.56
N VAL A 2 -24.20 58.99 10.46
CA VAL A 2 -23.12 58.01 10.17
C VAL A 2 -21.77 58.10 10.92
N HIS A 3 -21.44 57.08 11.71
CA HIS A 3 -20.30 56.13 11.51
C HIS A 3 -20.01 55.36 12.82
N THR A 4 -20.73 54.26 13.06
CA THR A 4 -20.32 52.85 12.83
C THR A 4 -19.35 52.32 13.89
N SER A 5 -19.93 51.52 14.79
CA SER A 5 -19.29 50.73 15.83
C SER A 5 -18.34 49.67 15.24
N TYR A 6 -17.07 49.72 15.61
CA TYR A 6 -16.09 48.68 15.27
C TYR A 6 -16.27 47.45 16.18
N VAL A 7 -17.26 46.62 15.89
CA VAL A 7 -17.31 45.26 16.44
C VAL A 7 -16.32 44.42 15.65
N ARG A 8 -15.12 44.23 16.21
CA ARG A 8 -14.13 43.29 15.68
C ARG A 8 -14.66 41.87 15.88
N ALA A 9 -15.22 41.29 14.82
CA ALA A 9 -15.53 39.87 14.76
C ALA A 9 -14.23 39.07 14.75
N LEU A 10 -13.95 38.36 15.85
CA LEU A 10 -12.92 37.32 15.89
C LEU A 10 -13.49 36.06 15.25
N CYS A 11 -13.21 35.86 13.96
CA CYS A 11 -13.31 34.54 13.34
C CYS A 11 -12.18 33.66 13.90
N ALA A 12 -12.50 32.83 14.90
CA ALA A 12 -11.61 31.77 15.32
C ALA A 12 -11.55 30.72 14.20
N ALA A 13 -10.47 30.72 13.43
CA ALA A 13 -10.14 29.64 12.51
C ALA A 13 -9.78 28.41 13.34
N ALA A 14 -10.69 27.45 13.45
CA ALA A 14 -10.38 26.12 13.97
C ALA A 14 -9.48 25.42 12.94
N LEU A 15 -8.16 25.51 13.15
CA LEU A 15 -7.20 24.64 12.49
C LEU A 15 -7.50 23.22 12.96
N LEU A 16 -8.18 22.44 12.12
CA LEU A 16 -8.20 20.99 12.23
C LEU A 16 -6.75 20.52 12.07
N LEU A 17 -6.08 20.31 13.18
CA LEU A 17 -4.88 19.47 13.25
C LEU A 17 -5.33 18.07 12.82
N VAL A 18 -5.28 17.81 11.51
CA VAL A 18 -5.31 16.43 11.02
C VAL A 18 -4.00 15.84 11.50
N SER A 19 -4.06 15.14 12.63
CA SER A 19 -2.99 14.25 13.06
C SER A 19 -2.71 13.33 11.87
N SER A 20 -1.51 13.45 11.30
CA SER A 20 -0.99 12.42 10.40
C SER A 20 -0.83 11.16 11.24
N THR A 21 -1.90 10.35 11.28
CA THR A 21 -1.81 8.99 11.75
C THR A 21 -0.76 8.31 10.89
N ASP A 22 0.12 7.52 11.51
CA ASP A 22 0.94 6.54 10.82
C ASP A 22 -0.01 5.69 9.97
N ALA A 23 -0.15 6.02 8.70
CA ALA A 23 -1.26 5.55 7.87
C ALA A 23 -0.90 4.19 7.29
N TRP A 24 -0.73 3.22 8.19
CA TRP A 24 -0.76 1.82 7.82
C TRP A 24 -2.13 1.50 7.26
N LEU A 25 -2.16 0.68 6.21
CA LEU A 25 -3.42 0.17 5.68
C LEU A 25 -4.19 -0.54 6.79
N PRO A 26 -5.50 -0.23 6.97
CA PRO A 26 -6.33 -0.93 7.93
C PRO A 26 -6.31 -2.45 7.66
N PRO A 27 -6.19 -3.30 8.69
CA PRO A 27 -6.28 -4.73 8.50
C PRO A 27 -7.57 -5.15 7.77
N ILE A 28 -7.44 -6.02 6.77
CA ILE A 28 -8.60 -6.65 6.13
C ILE A 28 -9.04 -7.85 6.98
N ILE A 29 -10.29 -7.83 7.42
CA ILE A 29 -10.89 -8.87 8.24
C ILE A 29 -11.91 -9.69 7.45
N THR A 30 -12.10 -10.95 7.84
CA THR A 30 -13.11 -11.84 7.24
C THR A 30 -14.40 -11.83 8.06
N LYS A 31 -15.55 -11.81 7.37
CA LYS A 31 -16.86 -12.09 7.98
C LYS A 31 -17.64 -13.00 7.04
N GLY A 32 -17.87 -14.24 7.49
CA GLY A 32 -18.45 -15.28 6.63
C GLY A 32 -17.57 -15.53 5.41
N ASN A 33 -18.10 -15.29 4.21
CA ASN A 33 -17.43 -15.52 2.93
C ASN A 33 -16.91 -14.23 2.25
N LYS A 34 -16.76 -13.13 2.99
CA LYS A 34 -16.37 -11.81 2.46
C LYS A 34 -15.27 -11.15 3.30
N PHE A 35 -14.58 -10.21 2.67
CA PHE A 35 -13.54 -9.37 3.28
C PHE A 35 -14.08 -7.97 3.56
N PHE A 36 -13.60 -7.35 4.64
CA PHE A 36 -14.00 -6.01 5.06
C PHE A 36 -12.79 -5.24 5.59
N ASP A 37 -12.78 -3.95 5.35
CA ASP A 37 -11.84 -3.01 5.96
C ASP A 37 -12.18 -2.84 7.46
N SER A 38 -11.19 -2.95 8.35
CA SER A 38 -11.41 -2.94 9.81
C SER A 38 -11.93 -1.61 10.35
N ASP A 39 -11.59 -0.50 9.69
CA ASP A 39 -11.82 0.84 10.22
C ASP A 39 -13.14 1.40 9.71
N THR A 40 -13.39 1.23 8.41
CA THR A 40 -14.60 1.72 7.73
C THR A 40 -15.74 0.71 7.75
N GLY A 41 -15.44 -0.58 7.91
CA GLY A 41 -16.41 -1.67 7.81
C GLY A 41 -16.95 -1.92 6.39
N LEU A 42 -16.42 -1.24 5.37
CA LEU A 42 -16.82 -1.42 3.97
C LEU A 42 -16.32 -2.76 3.43
N GLU A 43 -17.07 -3.36 2.49
CA GLU A 43 -16.64 -4.60 1.84
C GLU A 43 -15.37 -4.36 1.01
N PHE A 44 -14.33 -5.12 1.30
CA PHE A 44 -13.08 -5.08 0.56
C PHE A 44 -13.16 -6.01 -0.66
N ARG A 45 -12.96 -5.44 -1.84
CA ARG A 45 -12.92 -6.18 -3.12
C ARG A 45 -11.52 -6.11 -3.70
N MET A 46 -10.90 -7.27 -3.89
CA MET A 46 -9.56 -7.37 -4.50
C MET A 46 -9.63 -6.98 -5.99
N LYS A 47 -8.85 -5.97 -6.35
CA LYS A 47 -8.48 -5.57 -7.70
C LYS A 47 -6.99 -5.88 -7.83
N GLY A 48 -6.72 -7.14 -8.12
CA GLY A 48 -5.40 -7.74 -7.88
C GLY A 48 -4.52 -7.91 -9.11
N MET A 49 -3.20 -7.99 -8.88
CA MET A 49 -2.20 -8.37 -9.89
C MET A 49 -1.24 -9.43 -9.33
N ALA A 50 -0.88 -10.41 -10.15
CA ALA A 50 0.22 -11.33 -9.87
C ALA A 50 1.56 -10.61 -10.09
N TYR A 51 2.45 -10.60 -9.10
CA TYR A 51 3.74 -9.92 -9.20
C TYR A 51 4.89 -10.91 -9.03
N TYR A 52 5.63 -11.10 -10.11
CA TYR A 52 6.85 -11.91 -10.17
C TYR A 52 7.69 -11.40 -11.35
N PRO A 53 8.42 -10.29 -11.18
CA PRO A 53 9.22 -9.72 -12.27
C PRO A 53 10.30 -10.74 -12.65
N ARG A 54 10.47 -10.99 -13.95
CA ARG A 54 11.52 -11.86 -14.46
C ARG A 54 12.33 -11.14 -15.52
N PRO A 55 13.66 -11.10 -15.40
CA PRO A 55 14.52 -10.64 -16.48
C PRO A 55 14.32 -11.51 -17.73
N ASN A 56 14.32 -10.89 -18.90
CA ASN A 56 14.22 -11.61 -20.17
C ASN A 56 15.56 -12.26 -20.60
N SER A 57 16.67 -11.93 -19.93
CA SER A 57 18.02 -12.39 -20.23
C SER A 57 18.96 -12.20 -19.04
N GLY A 58 20.11 -12.89 -19.04
CA GLY A 58 21.12 -12.82 -17.98
C GLY A 58 20.99 -13.94 -16.96
N GLU A 59 21.87 -13.95 -15.95
CA GLU A 59 21.97 -15.04 -14.97
C GLU A 59 20.68 -15.26 -14.17
N LEU A 60 19.88 -14.20 -13.97
CA LEU A 60 18.62 -14.25 -13.24
C LEU A 60 17.40 -14.63 -14.11
N ALA A 61 17.55 -14.79 -15.43
CA ALA A 61 16.42 -15.09 -16.32
C ALA A 61 15.80 -16.48 -16.06
N ASP A 62 16.66 -17.45 -15.71
CA ASP A 62 16.26 -18.84 -15.48
C ASP A 62 16.08 -19.16 -13.98
N VAL A 63 16.23 -18.17 -13.10
CA VAL A 63 16.07 -18.36 -11.65
C VAL A 63 14.59 -18.36 -11.28
N GLY A 64 14.11 -19.53 -10.86
CA GLY A 64 12.80 -19.71 -10.24
C GLY A 64 12.81 -19.34 -8.76
N ASN A 65 11.62 -19.10 -8.21
CA ASN A 65 11.38 -18.81 -6.78
C ASN A 65 12.28 -17.73 -6.19
N TYR A 66 12.68 -16.74 -6.97
CA TYR A 66 13.49 -15.64 -6.49
C TYR A 66 12.61 -14.57 -5.81
N ASP A 67 13.06 -14.09 -4.66
CA ASP A 67 12.32 -13.09 -3.88
C ASP A 67 12.62 -11.67 -4.36
N TRP A 68 11.82 -11.22 -5.33
CA TRP A 68 11.91 -9.86 -5.85
C TRP A 68 11.29 -8.78 -4.95
N ALA A 69 10.65 -9.16 -3.83
CA ALA A 69 10.06 -8.22 -2.88
C ALA A 69 11.05 -7.79 -1.79
N ALA A 70 12.24 -8.39 -1.74
CA ALA A 70 13.29 -8.01 -0.80
C ALA A 70 13.68 -6.53 -0.91
N ASP A 71 14.10 -5.96 0.22
CA ASP A 71 14.50 -4.55 0.33
C ASP A 71 15.66 -4.16 -0.60
N GLU A 72 16.54 -5.12 -0.94
CA GLU A 72 17.67 -4.92 -1.86
C GLU A 72 17.23 -4.66 -3.31
N HIS A 73 16.00 -5.05 -3.67
CA HIS A 73 15.45 -4.86 -5.01
C HIS A 73 14.59 -3.59 -5.15
N GLU A 74 14.71 -2.63 -4.23
CA GLU A 74 13.93 -1.38 -4.23
C GLU A 74 13.92 -0.67 -5.59
N ALA A 75 15.07 -0.59 -6.26
CA ALA A 75 15.18 0.04 -7.58
C ALA A 75 14.35 -0.66 -8.67
N VAL A 76 14.04 -1.95 -8.50
CA VAL A 76 13.23 -2.75 -9.43
C VAL A 76 11.74 -2.60 -9.12
N TRP A 77 11.32 -2.82 -7.87
CA TRP A 77 9.90 -2.90 -7.55
C TRP A 77 9.23 -1.53 -7.35
N LYS A 78 9.97 -0.49 -6.92
CA LYS A 78 9.39 0.81 -6.61
C LYS A 78 8.70 1.48 -7.81
N PRO A 79 9.31 1.53 -9.01
CA PRO A 79 8.63 2.05 -10.20
C PRO A 79 7.38 1.24 -10.59
N HIS A 80 7.39 -0.08 -10.34
CA HIS A 80 6.25 -0.94 -10.64
C HIS A 80 5.06 -0.64 -9.70
N LEU A 81 5.31 -0.39 -8.42
CA LEU A 81 4.26 -0.03 -7.45
C LEU A 81 3.56 1.29 -7.82
N GLU A 82 4.30 2.29 -8.31
CA GLU A 82 3.71 3.55 -8.80
C GLU A 82 2.77 3.30 -9.99
N VAL A 83 3.20 2.48 -10.96
CA VAL A 83 2.34 2.10 -12.09
C VAL A 83 1.11 1.32 -11.62
N MET A 84 1.27 0.40 -10.67
CA MET A 84 0.15 -0.38 -10.12
C MET A 84 -0.86 0.52 -9.38
N LYS A 85 -0.38 1.53 -8.65
CA LYS A 85 -1.20 2.55 -8.02
C LYS A 85 -2.00 3.35 -9.06
N ASP A 86 -1.36 3.79 -10.15
CA ASP A 86 -2.03 4.50 -11.25
C ASP A 86 -3.11 3.65 -11.93
N LEU A 87 -2.89 2.33 -12.01
CA LEU A 87 -3.87 1.36 -12.52
C LEU A 87 -5.00 1.05 -11.52
N GLY A 88 -4.92 1.54 -10.29
CA GLY A 88 -5.92 1.31 -9.24
C GLY A 88 -5.91 -0.12 -8.67
N VAL A 89 -4.77 -0.81 -8.77
CA VAL A 89 -4.50 -2.08 -8.10
C VAL A 89 -4.52 -1.84 -6.59
N ASN A 90 -5.20 -2.72 -5.83
CA ASN A 90 -5.21 -2.67 -4.36
C ASN A 90 -4.72 -3.97 -3.73
N THR A 91 -4.29 -4.95 -4.52
CA THR A 91 -3.76 -6.21 -4.01
C THR A 91 -2.71 -6.77 -4.95
N ILE A 92 -1.56 -7.16 -4.43
CA ILE A 92 -0.53 -7.88 -5.16
C ILE A 92 -0.41 -9.30 -4.61
N ARG A 93 -0.26 -10.29 -5.49
CA ARG A 93 0.08 -11.65 -5.10
C ARG A 93 1.57 -11.92 -5.36
N LEU A 94 2.30 -12.28 -4.31
CA LEU A 94 3.68 -12.74 -4.37
C LEU A 94 3.74 -14.27 -4.41
N TYR A 95 4.70 -14.79 -5.17
CA TYR A 95 4.91 -16.23 -5.37
C TYR A 95 6.10 -16.80 -4.59
N SER A 96 7.09 -15.96 -4.31
CA SER A 96 8.26 -16.31 -3.52
C SER A 96 8.59 -15.18 -2.56
N VAL A 97 8.88 -15.55 -1.32
CA VAL A 97 9.33 -14.67 -0.24
C VAL A 97 10.32 -15.48 0.59
N ASP A 98 11.53 -14.96 0.78
CA ASP A 98 12.54 -15.53 1.67
C ASP A 98 12.35 -14.93 3.07
N PRO A 99 11.92 -15.70 4.08
CA PRO A 99 11.65 -15.17 5.41
C PRO A 99 12.92 -14.76 6.19
N SER A 100 14.12 -15.01 5.65
CA SER A 100 15.39 -14.69 6.30
C SER A 100 15.90 -13.27 6.01
N ILE A 101 15.27 -12.56 5.07
CA ILE A 101 15.64 -11.21 4.65
C ILE A 101 14.52 -10.20 4.92
N SER A 102 14.83 -8.91 4.83
CA SER A 102 13.90 -7.81 5.14
C SER A 102 13.02 -7.43 3.93
N HIS A 103 11.76 -7.10 4.22
CA HIS A 103 10.76 -6.59 3.27
C HIS A 103 10.10 -5.30 3.73
N ASP A 104 10.64 -4.67 4.78
CA ASP A 104 10.03 -3.48 5.40
C ASP A 104 9.83 -2.36 4.39
N LYS A 105 10.80 -2.12 3.50
CA LYS A 105 10.66 -1.07 2.47
C LYS A 105 9.57 -1.40 1.46
N PHE A 106 9.52 -2.66 1.02
CA PHE A 106 8.51 -3.11 0.06
C PHE A 106 7.10 -3.01 0.66
N MET A 107 6.92 -3.47 1.91
CA MET A 107 5.63 -3.44 2.59
C MET A 107 5.20 -2.01 2.94
N CYS A 108 6.11 -1.14 3.36
CA CYS A 108 5.84 0.29 3.56
C CYS A 108 5.39 0.96 2.26
N ALA A 109 6.11 0.74 1.16
CA ALA A 109 5.74 1.32 -0.14
C ALA A 109 4.38 0.80 -0.64
N CYS A 110 4.07 -0.49 -0.43
CA CYS A 110 2.75 -1.03 -0.71
C CYS A 110 1.67 -0.36 0.14
N SER A 111 1.92 -0.15 1.44
CA SER A 111 0.99 0.54 2.34
C SER A 111 0.72 1.98 1.90
N GLU A 112 1.78 2.73 1.56
CA GLU A 112 1.68 4.11 1.02
C GLU A 112 0.91 4.17 -0.31
N ALA A 113 1.00 3.12 -1.12
CA ALA A 113 0.27 2.99 -2.37
C ALA A 113 -1.17 2.48 -2.21
N GLY A 114 -1.58 2.07 -1.01
CA GLY A 114 -2.90 1.48 -0.78
C GLY A 114 -3.04 0.04 -1.30
N ILE A 115 -1.92 -0.69 -1.38
CA ILE A 115 -1.83 -2.05 -1.93
C ILE A 115 -1.62 -3.07 -0.80
N TYR A 116 -2.52 -4.04 -0.69
CA TYR A 116 -2.37 -5.20 0.18
C TYR A 116 -1.55 -6.31 -0.49
N VAL A 117 -0.94 -7.18 0.30
CA VAL A 117 -0.09 -8.27 -0.22
C VAL A 117 -0.65 -9.63 0.17
N LEU A 118 -0.84 -10.50 -0.82
CA LEU A 118 -1.15 -11.92 -0.66
C LEU A 118 0.12 -12.74 -0.87
N ILE A 119 0.60 -13.39 0.18
CA ILE A 119 1.84 -14.18 0.15
C ILE A 119 1.51 -15.66 -0.04
N GLY A 120 2.05 -16.27 -1.09
CA GLY A 120 2.02 -17.73 -1.26
C GLY A 120 2.99 -18.41 -0.30
N MET A 121 2.49 -19.20 0.65
CA MET A 121 3.32 -19.92 1.64
C MET A 121 4.08 -21.13 1.07
N THR A 122 3.72 -21.59 -0.13
CA THR A 122 4.30 -22.78 -0.76
C THR A 122 5.32 -22.41 -1.83
N ALA A 123 6.17 -21.40 -1.61
CA ALA A 123 7.30 -21.15 -2.49
C ALA A 123 8.05 -22.50 -2.67
N PRO A 124 8.09 -23.07 -3.89
CA PRO A 124 8.64 -24.41 -4.12
C PRO A 124 10.11 -24.55 -3.74
#